data_AF-A0A9D4TCY0-F1
#
_entry.id   AF-A0A9D4TCY0-F1
#
_cell.length_a   1.000
_cell.length_b   1.000
_cell.length_c   1.000
_cell.angle_alpha   90.00
_cell.angle_beta   90.00
_cell.angle_gamma   90.00
#
_symmetry.space_group_name_H-M   'P 1'
#
loop_
_entity.id
_entity.type
_entity.pdbx_description
1 polymer ?
#
loop_
_entity_poly.entity_id
_entity_poly.type
_entity_poly.pdbx_seq_one_letter_code
_entity_poly.pdbx_strand_id
1 'polypeptide(L)'
;MTRRIAHKLETQWRSQDVLQSEDENATFEEFLLSKQLLSGLRKSGFVRPSPIQLRAIPLGLCGFDMVVQAKSGTGKTCVFSVLTLQAVNVSKNAVQLGTPKAG
;
A
#
# COMPACT_ATOMS: atom_id res chain seq x y z
N MET A 1 -16.99 3.12 20.54
CA MET A 1 -15.65 2.54 20.33
C MET A 1 -14.93 3.33 19.24
N THR A 2 -13.99 4.20 19.61
CA THR A 2 -13.24 5.05 18.68
C THR A 2 -12.33 4.17 17.82
N ARG A 3 -12.75 3.93 16.56
CA ARG A 3 -11.96 3.17 15.58
C ARG A 3 -10.61 3.87 15.43
N ARG A 4 -9.53 3.27 15.94
CA ARG A 4 -8.15 3.74 15.72
C ARG A 4 -7.88 3.65 14.22
N ILE A 5 -8.03 4.78 13.52
CA ILE A 5 -7.71 4.91 12.09
C ILE A 5 -6.19 4.81 11.96
N ALA A 6 -5.70 3.90 11.12
CA ALA A 6 -4.30 3.52 11.05
C ALA A 6 -3.37 4.63 10.50
N HIS A 7 -3.94 5.63 9.82
CA HIS A 7 -3.15 6.64 9.12
C HIS A 7 -3.73 8.05 9.25
N LYS A 8 -3.72 8.61 10.47
CA LYS A 8 -3.91 10.06 10.66
C LYS A 8 -2.56 10.76 10.56
N LEU A 9 -2.27 11.34 9.39
CA LEU A 9 -1.03 12.11 9.15
C LEU A 9 -0.92 13.33 10.07
N GLU A 10 -2.06 13.89 10.50
CA GLU A 10 -2.12 15.14 11.25
C GLU A 10 -1.97 14.99 12.76
N THR A 11 -2.17 13.78 13.31
CA THR A 11 -2.21 13.58 14.77
C THR A 11 -0.90 13.09 15.39
N GLN A 12 0.12 12.82 14.58
CA GLN A 12 1.41 12.30 15.05
C GLN A 12 2.55 12.86 14.22
N TRP A 13 3.66 13.20 14.88
CA TRP A 13 4.89 13.60 14.20
C TRP A 13 5.40 12.46 13.29
N ARG A 14 5.81 12.82 12.07
CA ARG A 14 6.36 11.90 11.07
C ARG A 14 7.66 12.47 10.51
N SER A 15 8.60 11.59 10.16
CA SER A 15 9.84 11.98 9.50
C SER A 15 9.60 12.38 8.04
N GLN A 16 10.57 13.11 7.45
CA GLN A 16 10.52 13.53 6.05
C GLN A 16 10.35 12.34 5.08
N ASP A 17 10.93 11.18 5.39
CA ASP A 17 10.82 9.96 4.59
C ASP A 17 9.38 9.39 4.52
N VAL A 18 8.43 9.96 5.27
CA VAL A 18 6.99 9.65 5.23
C VAL A 18 6.20 10.75 4.53
N LEU A 19 6.62 12.01 4.70
CA LEU A 19 5.84 13.20 4.32
C LEU A 19 6.22 13.82 2.98
N GLN A 20 7.50 13.78 2.58
CA GLN A 20 7.98 14.38 1.34
C GLN A 20 7.71 13.43 0.16
N SER A 21 6.46 13.31 -0.27
CA SER A 21 6.16 12.70 -1.56
C SER A 21 6.77 13.55 -2.68
N GLU A 22 7.36 12.88 -3.68
CA GLU A 22 7.90 13.54 -4.87
C GLU A 22 6.79 14.25 -5.68
N ASP A 23 5.54 13.87 -5.43
CA ASP A 23 4.34 14.49 -5.94
C ASP A 23 3.34 14.68 -4.77
N GLU A 24 3.03 15.94 -4.44
CA GLU A 24 2.10 16.27 -3.36
C GLU A 24 0.64 15.97 -3.70
N ASN A 25 0.31 15.82 -4.99
CA ASN A 25 -1.03 15.55 -5.46
C ASN A 25 -1.29 14.06 -5.70
N ALA A 26 -0.26 13.22 -5.65
CA ALA A 26 -0.39 11.78 -5.87
C ALA A 26 -1.40 11.14 -4.89
N THR A 27 -2.28 10.33 -5.46
CA THR A 27 -3.31 9.57 -4.73
C THR A 27 -3.23 8.09 -5.05
N PHE A 28 -3.79 7.25 -4.17
CA PHE A 28 -3.93 5.82 -4.47
C PHE A 28 -4.85 5.53 -5.67
N GLU A 29 -5.67 6.50 -6.09
CA GLU A 29 -6.61 6.35 -7.21
C GLU A 29 -5.87 6.27 -8.56
N GLU A 30 -4.66 6.81 -8.65
CA GLU A 30 -3.80 6.75 -9.83
C GLU A 30 -3.20 5.36 -10.07
N PHE A 31 -3.19 4.48 -9.07
CA PHE A 31 -2.56 3.16 -9.15
C PHE A 31 -3.45 2.09 -9.81
N LEU A 32 -4.60 2.47 -10.38
CA LEU A 32 -5.53 1.55 -11.06
C LEU A 32 -5.95 0.33 -10.21
N LEU A 33 -6.02 0.52 -8.89
CA LEU A 33 -6.43 -0.52 -7.94
C LEU A 33 -7.93 -0.84 -8.07
N SER A 34 -8.32 -2.02 -7.60
CA SER A 34 -9.74 -2.39 -7.54
C SER A 34 -10.54 -1.40 -6.66
N LYS A 35 -11.80 -1.14 -7.04
CA LYS A 35 -12.69 -0.23 -6.29
C LYS A 35 -12.83 -0.62 -4.81
N GLN A 36 -12.83 -1.92 -4.53
CA GLN A 36 -12.94 -2.45 -3.17
C GLN A 36 -11.70 -2.11 -2.34
N LEU A 37 -10.51 -2.25 -2.93
CA LEU A 37 -9.24 -1.92 -2.27
C LEU A 37 -9.10 -0.42 -2.05
N LEU A 38 -9.44 0.42 -3.03
CA LEU A 38 -9.48 1.88 -2.87
C LEU A 38 -10.43 2.31 -1.74
N SER A 39 -11.62 1.72 -1.68
CA SER A 39 -12.57 1.97 -0.58
C SER A 39 -11.98 1.58 0.78
N GLY A 40 -11.30 0.44 0.85
CA GLY A 40 -10.63 -0.05 2.07
C GLY A 40 -9.50 0.87 2.55
N LEU A 41 -8.67 1.35 1.61
CA LEU A 41 -7.60 2.32 1.87
C LEU A 41 -8.17 3.63 2.42
N ARG A 42 -9.18 4.21 1.75
CA ARG A 42 -9.85 5.44 2.18
C ARG A 42 -10.46 5.31 3.58
N LYS A 43 -11.21 4.23 3.83
CA LYS A 43 -11.82 3.94 5.15
C LYS A 43 -10.78 3.74 6.26
N SER A 44 -9.57 3.30 5.89
CA SER A 44 -8.45 3.10 6.80
C SER A 44 -7.60 4.36 7.00
N GLY A 45 -7.92 5.47 6.33
CA GLY A 45 -7.22 6.75 6.41
C GLY A 45 -6.02 6.89 5.47
N PHE A 46 -5.82 5.96 4.54
CA PHE A 46 -4.77 6.09 3.52
C PHE A 46 -5.27 7.03 2.41
N VAL A 47 -4.97 8.32 2.58
CA VAL A 47 -5.37 9.38 1.64
C VAL A 47 -4.30 9.60 0.57
N ARG A 48 -3.03 9.69 0.99
CA ARG A 48 -1.88 9.88 0.10
C ARG A 48 -0.82 8.80 0.35
N PRO A 49 -0.14 8.32 -0.70
CA PRO A 49 0.96 7.38 -0.55
C PRO A 49 2.21 8.07 0.00
N SER A 50 2.97 7.37 0.85
CA SER A 50 4.32 7.80 1.20
C SER A 50 5.29 7.62 0.01
N PRO A 51 6.49 8.20 0.02
CA PRO A 51 7.44 8.11 -1.11
C PRO A 51 7.77 6.67 -1.50
N ILE A 52 7.96 5.79 -0.50
CA ILE A 52 8.22 4.37 -0.76
C ILE A 52 6.99 3.65 -1.34
N GLN A 53 5.78 4.05 -0.96
CA GLN A 53 4.54 3.49 -1.50
C GLN A 53 4.33 3.93 -2.95
N LEU A 54 4.54 5.22 -3.23
CA LEU A 54 4.43 5.80 -4.56
C LEU A 54 5.37 5.13 -5.56
N ARG A 55 6.62 4.84 -5.16
CA ARG A 55 7.60 4.17 -6.02
C ARG A 55 7.34 2.67 -6.16
N ALA A 56 7.00 1.98 -5.07
CA ALA A 56 6.97 0.51 -5.07
C ALA A 56 5.63 -0.08 -5.55
N ILE A 57 4.48 0.56 -5.28
CA ILE A 57 3.18 0.01 -5.64
C ILE A 57 3.03 -0.16 -7.16
N PRO A 58 3.27 0.87 -8.01
CA PRO A 58 3.12 0.73 -9.46
C PRO A 58 4.01 -0.38 -10.03
N LEU A 59 5.27 -0.46 -9.60
CA LEU A 59 6.19 -1.51 -10.04
C LEU A 59 5.71 -2.91 -9.64
N GLY A 60 5.20 -3.07 -8.43
CA GLY A 60 4.65 -4.35 -7.98
C GLY A 60 3.38 -4.76 -8.72
N LEU A 61 2.54 -3.80 -9.10
CA LEU A 61 1.34 -4.04 -9.91
C LEU A 61 1.69 -4.47 -11.35
N CYS A 62 2.82 -4.01 -11.89
CA CYS A 62 3.36 -4.49 -13.16
C CYS A 62 3.94 -5.92 -13.08
N GLY A 63 4.00 -6.52 -11.88
CA GLY A 63 4.48 -7.89 -11.69
C GLY A 63 6.01 -8.03 -11.62
N PHE A 64 6.75 -6.93 -11.44
CA PHE A 64 8.19 -6.98 -11.22
C PHE A 64 8.52 -7.61 -9.87
N ASP A 65 9.53 -8.48 -9.86
CA ASP A 65 10.14 -8.95 -8.62
C ASP A 65 11.00 -7.82 -8.04
N MET A 66 10.85 -7.54 -6.73
CA MET A 66 11.43 -6.35 -6.12
C MET A 66 11.99 -6.60 -4.73
N VAL A 67 13.08 -5.89 -4.40
CA VAL A 67 13.57 -5.72 -3.03
C VAL A 67 13.32 -4.29 -2.60
N VAL A 68 12.45 -4.10 -1.60
CA VAL A 68 12.06 -2.77 -1.11
C VAL A 68 12.77 -2.48 0.21
N GLN A 69 13.73 -1.55 0.20
CA GLN A 69 14.44 -1.08 1.38
C GLN A 69 13.95 0.32 1.80
N ALA A 70 13.55 0.47 3.05
CA ALA A 70 13.19 1.76 3.64
C ALA A 70 13.28 1.70 5.17
N LYS A 71 13.31 2.85 5.84
CA LYS A 71 13.29 2.94 7.30
C LYS A 71 12.03 2.30 7.91
N SER A 72 12.07 1.95 9.20
CA SER A 72 10.85 1.47 9.88
C SER A 72 9.79 2.58 9.93
N GLY A 73 8.51 2.20 9.87
CA GLY A 73 7.40 3.16 9.93
C GLY A 73 7.11 3.93 8.64
N THR A 74 7.88 3.75 7.56
CA THR A 74 7.65 4.42 6.25
C THR A 74 6.53 3.80 5.40
N GLY A 75 5.99 2.66 5.83
CA GLY A 75 4.81 2.05 5.21
C GLY A 75 5.08 0.91 4.23
N LYS A 76 6.21 0.22 4.33
CA LYS A 76 6.48 -1.03 3.57
C LYS A 76 5.38 -2.09 3.74
N THR A 77 4.79 -2.21 4.93
CA THR A 77 3.65 -3.11 5.17
C THR A 77 2.45 -2.74 4.31
N CYS A 78 2.17 -1.45 4.11
CA CYS A 78 1.09 -1.01 3.23
C CYS A 78 1.35 -1.40 1.77
N VAL A 79 2.58 -1.23 1.28
CA VAL A 79 2.99 -1.71 -0.06
C VAL A 79 2.67 -3.19 -0.21
N PHE A 80 3.15 -4.01 0.72
CA PHE A 80 2.92 -5.45 0.70
C PHE A 80 1.44 -5.82 0.75
N SER A 81 0.66 -5.18 1.64
CA SER A 81 -0.77 -5.44 1.76
C SER A 81 -1.55 -5.03 0.52
N VAL A 82 -1.24 -3.89 -0.09
CA VAL A 82 -1.90 -3.43 -1.33
C VAL A 82 -1.66 -4.42 -2.46
N LEU A 83 -0.40 -4.80 -2.70
CA LEU A 83 -0.05 -5.75 -3.76
C LEU A 83 -0.69 -7.12 -3.53
N THR A 84 -0.66 -7.61 -2.29
CA THR A 84 -1.28 -8.89 -1.92
C THR A 84 -2.79 -8.88 -2.14
N LEU A 85 -3.48 -7.87 -1.62
CA LEU A 85 -4.94 -7.77 -1.72
C LEU A 85 -5.41 -7.49 -3.15
N GLN A 86 -4.58 -6.85 -3.96
CA GLN A 86 -4.88 -6.66 -5.38
C GLN A 86 -4.75 -7.98 -6.17
N ALA A 87 -3.81 -8.84 -5.80
CA ALA A 87 -3.56 -10.10 -6.49
C ALA A 87 -4.43 -11.28 -5.99
N VAL A 88 -4.99 -11.18 -4.78
CA VAL A 88 -5.74 -12.29 -4.18
C VAL A 88 -7.01 -12.63 -4.95
N ASN A 89 -7.19 -13.91 -5.25
CA ASN A 89 -8.42 -14.44 -5.83
C ASN A 89 -9.36 -14.93 -4.73
N VAL A 90 -10.41 -14.16 -4.46
CA VAL A 90 -11.39 -14.45 -3.40
C VAL A 90 -12.28 -15.68 -3.67
N SER A 91 -12.33 -16.19 -4.91
CA SER A 91 -13.07 -17.43 -5.21
C SER A 91 -12.27 -18.70 -4.89
N LYS A 92 -10.96 -18.57 -4.65
CA LYS A 92 -10.08 -19.69 -4.29
C LYS A 92 -9.85 -19.73 -2.79
N ASN A 93 -10.33 -20.79 -2.14
CA ASN A 93 -10.07 -21.06 -0.73
C ASN A 93 -8.73 -21.80 -0.54
N ALA A 94 -7.62 -21.11 -0.83
CA ALA A 94 -6.26 -21.63 -0.69
C ALA A 94 -5.30 -20.51 -0.25
N VAL A 95 -4.15 -20.87 0.32
CA VAL A 95 -3.07 -19.91 0.60
C VAL A 95 -2.53 -19.40 -0.75
N GLN A 96 -2.49 -18.08 -0.92
CA GLN A 96 -2.07 -17.41 -2.17
C GLN A 96 -0.86 -16.50 -1.98
N LEU A 97 -0.34 -16.42 -0.76
CA LEU A 97 0.77 -15.55 -0.38
C LEU A 97 1.93 -16.40 0.11
N GLY A 98 3.14 -16.15 -0.41
CA GLY A 98 4.32 -16.95 -0.08
C GLY A 98 4.33 -18.33 -0.72
N THR A 99 3.34 -18.66 -1.55
CA THR A 99 3.37 -19.88 -2.38
C THR A 99 4.30 -19.66 -3.57
N PRO A 100 5.12 -20.65 -3.94
CA PRO A 100 5.90 -20.59 -5.18
C PRO A 100 4.99 -20.29 -6.37
N LYS A 101 5.41 -19.40 -7.28
CA LYS A 101 4.74 -19.26 -8.58
C LYS A 101 4.82 -20.63 -9.25
N ALA A 102 3.68 -21.24 -9.56
CA ALA A 102 3.65 -22.42 -10.41
C ALA A 102 4.24 -22.00 -11.76
N GLY A 103 5.37 -22.61 -12.12
CA GLY A 103 6.01 -22.43 -13.43
C GLY A 103 5.17 -23.02 -14.55
#